data_AF-A0A847I0K0-F1
#
_entry.id   AF-A0A847I0K0-F1
#
_cell.length_a   1.000
_cell.length_b   1.000
_cell.length_c   1.000
_cell.angle_alpha   90.00
_cell.angle_beta   90.00
_cell.angle_gamma   90.00
#
_symmetry.space_group_name_H-M   'P 1'
#
loop_
_entity.id
_entity.type
_entity.pdbx_description
1 polymer ?
#
loop_
_entity_poly.entity_id
_entity_poly.type
_entity_poly.pdbx_seq_one_letter_code
_entity_poly.pdbx_strand_id
1 'polypeptide(L)' 'MSWLKRPEVWFPAALILLIVAGAALLNNPTCQSLDERDWRWYACANAWRSTFDAVSAACGAGLLTHDIDEEYTTIGKCVL' A
#
# COMPACT_ATOMS: atom_id res chain seq x y z
N MET A 1 4.89 6.37 -32.15
CA MET A 1 4.21 5.61 -31.06
C MET A 1 4.74 4.17 -30.91
N SER A 2 5.95 3.83 -31.37
CA SER A 2 6.53 2.47 -31.22
C SER A 2 7.09 2.19 -29.82
N TRP A 3 7.42 3.23 -29.05
CA TRP A 3 7.98 3.11 -27.70
C TRP A 3 7.00 2.52 -26.67
N LEU A 4 5.70 2.79 -26.82
CA LEU A 4 4.63 2.26 -25.96
C LEU A 4 4.42 0.75 -26.09
N LYS A 5 5.03 0.08 -27.08
CA LYS A 5 4.95 -1.39 -27.20
C LYS A 5 6.07 -2.10 -26.46
N ARG A 6 7.00 -1.36 -25.85
CA ARG A 6 8.16 -1.95 -25.17
C ARG A 6 7.75 -2.45 -23.78
N PRO A 7 8.08 -3.69 -23.43
CA PRO A 7 7.79 -4.24 -22.09
C PRO A 7 8.49 -3.45 -20.98
N GLU A 8 9.61 -2.82 -21.29
CA GLU A 8 10.37 -1.88 -20.45
C GLU A 8 9.51 -0.72 -19.92
N VAL A 9 8.43 -0.35 -20.60
CA VAL A 9 7.50 0.70 -20.18
C VAL A 9 6.34 0.12 -19.38
N TRP A 10 5.82 -1.04 -19.79
CA TRP A 10 4.64 -1.65 -19.17
C TRP A 10 4.93 -2.26 -17.80
N PHE A 11 6.10 -2.87 -17.62
CA PHE A 11 6.47 -3.45 -16.33
C PHE A 11 6.52 -2.40 -15.19
N PRO A 12 7.30 -1.30 -15.29
CA PRO A 12 7.30 -0.29 -14.25
C PRO A 12 5.94 0.40 -14.12
N ALA A 13 5.21 0.60 -15.22
CA ALA A 13 3.87 1.16 -15.16
C ALA A 13 2.90 0.26 -14.38
N ALA A 14 2.93 -1.05 -14.61
CA ALA A 14 2.12 -2.03 -13.88
C ALA A 14 2.51 -2.09 -12.40
N LEU A 15 3.80 -2.02 -12.09
CA LEU A 15 4.30 -2.00 -10.72
C LEU A 15 3.82 -0.73 -9.98
N ILE A 16 3.93 0.44 -10.60
CA ILE A 16 3.42 1.70 -10.05
C ILE A 16 1.91 1.60 -9.82
N LEU A 17 1.16 1.03 -10.77
CA LEU A 17 -0.27 0.82 -10.64
C LEU A 17 -0.62 -0.09 -9.45
N LEU A 18 0.11 -1.18 -9.26
CA LEU A 18 -0.05 -2.09 -8.13
C LEU A 18 0.25 -1.39 -6.80
N ILE A 19 1.34 -0.64 -6.73
CA ILE A 19 1.71 0.13 -5.53
C ILE A 19 0.64 1.15 -5.17
N VAL A 20 0.17 1.93 -6.15
CA VAL A 20 -0.87 2.94 -5.93
C VAL A 20 -2.18 2.30 -5.51
N ALA A 21 -2.57 1.19 -6.14
CA ALA A 21 -3.79 0.46 -5.78
C ALA A 21 -3.70 -0.14 -4.37
N GLY A 22 -2.56 -0.77 -4.02
CA GLY A 22 -2.30 -1.32 -2.68
C GLY A 22 -2.32 -0.21 -1.62
N ALA A 23 -1.62 0.89 -1.86
CA ALA A 23 -1.60 2.03 -0.94
C ALA A 23 -2.99 2.64 -0.73
N ALA A 24 -3.79 2.77 -1.80
CA ALA A 24 -5.16 3.28 -1.70
C ALA A 24 -6.09 2.34 -0.91
N LEU A 25 -5.92 1.01 -1.06
CA LEU A 25 -6.64 0.02 -0.29
C LEU A 25 -6.22 0.03 1.18
N LEU A 26 -4.92 0.10 1.48
CA LEU A 26 -4.41 0.13 2.85
C LEU A 26 -4.78 1.41 3.59
N ASN A 27 -4.96 2.53 2.88
CA ASN A 27 -5.42 3.79 3.45
C ASN A 27 -6.95 3.81 3.68
N ASN A 28 -7.66 2.72 3.40
CA ASN A 28 -9.07 2.57 3.78
C ASN A 28 -9.16 2.18 5.26
N PRO A 29 -10.01 2.84 6.07
CA PRO A 29 -10.18 2.51 7.49
C PRO A 29 -10.59 1.05 7.73
N THR A 30 -11.24 0.40 6.76
CA THR A 30 -11.61 -1.03 6.86
C THR A 30 -10.40 -1.96 6.92
N CYS A 31 -9.27 -1.53 6.37
CA CYS A 31 -8.02 -2.29 6.37
C CYS A 31 -7.24 -2.11 7.67
N GLN A 32 -7.56 -1.09 8.48
CA GLN A 32 -6.78 -0.73 9.67
C GLN A 32 -7.57 -0.98 10.95
N SER A 33 -6.87 -1.37 12.01
CA SER A 33 -7.44 -1.60 13.34
C SER A 33 -7.42 -0.33 14.22
N LEU A 34 -7.33 0.86 13.61
CA LEU A 34 -7.28 2.13 14.33
C LEU A 34 -8.65 2.54 14.88
N ASP A 35 -8.65 3.15 16.07
CA ASP A 35 -9.84 3.75 16.66
C ASP A 35 -10.27 5.00 15.87
N GLU A 36 -11.58 5.26 15.81
CA GLU A 36 -12.20 6.25 14.91
C GLU A 36 -11.69 7.68 15.19
N ARG A 37 -11.24 7.93 16.43
CA ARG A 37 -10.68 9.20 16.90
C ARG A 37 -9.26 9.48 16.39
N ASP A 38 -8.46 8.43 16.20
CA ASP A 38 -7.06 8.54 15.80
C ASP A 38 -6.92 8.72 14.28
N TRP A 39 -7.91 8.25 13.52
CA TRP A 39 -7.92 8.30 12.05
C TRP A 39 -7.58 9.68 11.45
N ARG A 40 -8.14 10.77 11.99
CA ARG A 40 -7.95 12.12 11.42
C ARG A 40 -6.56 12.69 11.64
N TRP A 41 -5.89 12.32 12.73
CA TRP A 41 -4.52 12.76 13.01
C TRP A 41 -3.50 11.87 12.29
N TYR A 42 -3.84 10.59 12.12
CA TYR A 42 -2.99 9.63 11.44
C TYR A 42 -3.07 9.70 9.92
N ALA A 43 -4.15 10.19 9.29
CA ALA A 43 -4.34 10.16 7.83
C ALA A 43 -3.11 10.59 6.98
N CYS A 44 -2.40 11.66 7.37
CA CYS A 44 -1.20 12.11 6.65
C CYS A 44 0.02 11.19 6.87
N ALA A 45 0.26 10.74 8.11
CA ALA A 45 1.31 9.78 8.41
C ALA A 45 1.00 8.41 7.79
N ASN A 46 -0.29 8.06 7.74
CA ASN A 46 -0.84 6.82 7.23
C ASN A 46 -0.66 6.69 5.72
N ALA A 47 -0.83 7.79 4.97
CA ALA A 47 -0.60 7.80 3.54
C ALA A 47 0.85 7.43 3.18
N TRP A 48 1.85 7.97 3.91
CA TRP A 48 3.25 7.61 3.70
C TRP A 48 3.52 6.14 4.07
N ARG A 49 3.02 5.70 5.24
CA ARG A 49 3.17 4.31 5.72
C ARG A 49 2.57 3.29 4.77
N SER A 50 1.30 3.47 4.43
CA SER A 50 0.56 2.61 3.48
C SER A 50 1.25 2.54 2.12
N THR A 51 1.86 3.63 1.67
CA THR A 51 2.65 3.62 0.43
C THR A 51 3.93 2.81 0.58
N PHE A 52 4.67 2.98 1.68
CA PHE A 52 5.88 2.20 1.94
C PHE A 52 5.57 0.69 2.04
N ASP A 53 4.54 0.33 2.80
CA ASP A 53 4.13 -1.06 3.02
C ASP A 53 3.66 -1.70 1.70
N ALA A 54 2.91 -0.95 0.88
CA ALA A 54 2.52 -1.40 -0.47
C ALA A 54 3.73 -1.58 -1.41
N VAL A 55 4.74 -0.70 -1.37
CA VAL A 55 5.99 -0.86 -2.12
C VAL A 55 6.73 -2.12 -1.67
N SER A 56 6.84 -2.30 -0.36
CA SER A 56 7.53 -3.45 0.23
C SER A 56 6.86 -4.77 -0.14
N ALA A 57 5.52 -4.84 -0.05
CA ALA A 57 4.72 -5.98 -0.49
C ALA A 57 4.89 -6.25 -1.99
N ALA A 58 4.73 -5.23 -2.84
CA ALA A 58 4.88 -5.37 -4.28
C ALA A 58 6.28 -5.83 -4.72
N CYS A 59 7.32 -5.47 -3.94
CA CYS A 59 8.69 -5.89 -4.16
C CYS A 59 9.05 -7.23 -3.47
N GLY A 60 8.16 -7.80 -2.66
CA GLY A 60 8.44 -9.00 -1.86
C GLY A 60 9.53 -8.78 -0.79
N ALA A 61 9.69 -7.56 -0.30
CA ALA A 61 10.74 -7.21 0.67
C ALA A 61 10.38 -7.60 2.11
N GLY A 62 9.08 -7.68 2.44
CA GLY A 62 8.60 -8.06 3.77
C GLY A 62 8.89 -7.06 4.89
N LEU A 63 9.29 -5.83 4.53
CA LEU A 63 9.47 -4.73 5.47
C LEU A 63 8.13 -4.03 5.72
N LEU A 64 7.82 -3.73 6.97
CA LEU A 64 6.61 -3.00 7.34
C LEU A 64 6.97 -1.83 8.24
N THR A 65 6.20 -0.75 8.17
CA THR A 65 6.38 0.42 9.04
C THR A 65 5.89 0.19 10.47
N HIS A 66 5.13 -0.88 10.70
CA HIS A 66 4.52 -1.25 11.99
C HIS A 66 4.21 -2.75 12.04
N ASP A 67 3.70 -3.21 13.19
CA ASP A 67 3.33 -4.60 13.38
C ASP A 67 2.04 -4.94 12.60
N ILE A 68 2.15 -5.92 11.70
CA ILE A 68 1.03 -6.37 10.86
C ILE A 68 -0.13 -6.89 11.69
N ASP A 69 0.15 -7.52 12.83
CA ASP A 69 -0.87 -8.17 13.65
C ASP A 69 -1.66 -7.19 14.51
N GLU A 70 -1.07 -6.04 14.83
CA GLU A 70 -1.67 -5.02 15.67
C GLU A 70 -2.41 -3.95 14.87
N GLU A 71 -1.88 -3.47 13.73
CA GLU A 71 -2.43 -2.31 13.01
C GLU A 71 -3.29 -2.66 11.77
N TYR A 72 -3.18 -3.88 11.22
CA TYR A 72 -3.98 -4.30 10.06
C TYR A 72 -5.08 -5.31 10.41
N THR A 73 -6.27 -5.09 9.84
CA THR A 73 -7.35 -6.08 9.86
C THR A 73 -7.02 -7.25 8.92
N THR A 74 -7.77 -8.34 9.02
CA THR A 74 -7.64 -9.48 8.08
C THR A 74 -7.70 -9.05 6.62
N ILE A 75 -8.47 -8.00 6.30
CA ILE A 75 -8.57 -7.47 4.93
C ILE A 75 -7.27 -6.75 4.55
N GLY A 76 -6.72 -5.92 5.44
CA GLY A 76 -5.44 -5.24 5.20
C GLY A 76 -4.29 -6.21 4.99
N LYS A 77 -4.26 -7.30 5.77
CA LYS A 77 -3.28 -8.39 5.64
C LYS A 77 -3.33 -9.12 4.30
N CYS A 78 -4.48 -9.15 3.63
CA CYS A 78 -4.62 -9.75 2.29
C CYS A 78 -4.15 -8.81 1.16
N VAL A 79 -4.02 -7.51 1.43
CA VAL A 79 -3.54 -6.52 0.47
C VAL A 79 -2.01 -6.47 0.44
N LEU A 80 -1.37 -6.79 1.57
CA LEU A 80 0.08 -6.96 1.73
C LEU A 80 0.54 -8.35 1.26
#